data_AF-A0A3S1BJK7-F1
#
_entry.id   AF-A0A3S1BJK7-F1
#
_cell.length_a   1.000
_cell.length_b   1.000
_cell.length_c   1.000
_cell.angle_alpha   90.00
_cell.angle_beta   90.00
_cell.angle_gamma   90.00
#
_symmetry.space_group_name_H-M   'P 1'
#
loop_
_entity.id
_entity.type
_entity.pdbx_description
1 polymer ?
#
loop_
_entity_poly.entity_id
_entity_poly.type
_entity_poly.pdbx_seq_one_letter_code
_entity_poly.pdbx_strand_id
1 'polypeptide(L)'
;AISLSWQPPLRPNGRITDYLIYYTTDLHAEDIVWPVEGVEGSSLTTLIDNLTPDTTYYFKVQARNAKGKGPKSKAVKYVTPPAPQTETTGEQQEEGLTLSLPIIIGACVAIIVLISVFSLGIYCLCKRRAQPR
;
A
#
# COMPACT_ATOMS: atom_id res chain seq x y z
N ALA A 1 6.88 4.90 -6.27
CA ALA A 1 7.77 5.56 -7.25
C ALA A 1 7.00 6.69 -7.95
N ILE A 2 7.70 7.70 -8.45
CA ILE A 2 7.15 8.79 -9.26
C ILE A 2 7.67 8.65 -10.69
N SER A 3 6.81 8.89 -11.69
CA SER A 3 7.23 9.05 -13.10
C SER A 3 7.53 10.51 -13.39
N LEU A 4 8.81 10.79 -13.70
CA LEU A 4 9.25 12.10 -14.14
C LEU A 4 9.36 12.11 -15.66
N SER A 5 8.88 13.17 -16.31
CA SER A 5 9.00 13.37 -17.75
C SER A 5 9.46 14.80 -18.05
N TRP A 6 10.22 14.97 -19.13
CA TRP A 6 10.76 16.26 -19.56
C TRP A 6 10.84 16.36 -21.08
N GLN A 7 11.10 17.57 -21.58
CA GLN A 7 11.38 17.81 -23.00
C GLN A 7 12.86 18.09 -23.23
N PRO A 8 13.40 17.81 -24.43
CA PRO A 8 14.75 18.19 -24.78
C PRO A 8 14.98 19.71 -24.68
N PRO A 9 16.21 20.17 -24.41
CA PRO A 9 16.52 21.59 -24.40
C PRO A 9 16.40 22.18 -25.81
N LEU A 10 15.88 23.42 -25.92
CA LEU A 10 15.76 24.14 -27.21
C LEU A 10 17.10 24.31 -27.95
N ARG A 11 18.21 24.41 -27.20
CA ARG A 11 19.57 24.60 -27.74
C ARG A 11 20.50 23.52 -27.17
N PRO A 12 20.45 22.28 -27.69
CA PRO A 12 21.26 21.18 -27.18
C PRO A 12 22.74 21.32 -27.55
N ASN A 13 23.05 22.12 -28.58
CA ASN A 13 24.41 22.43 -29.05
C ASN A 13 25.29 21.17 -29.27
N GLY A 14 24.66 20.07 -29.67
CA GLY A 14 25.26 18.75 -29.81
C GLY A 14 24.26 17.64 -29.49
N ARG A 15 24.65 16.38 -29.72
CA ARG A 15 23.84 15.22 -29.33
C ARG A 15 23.88 15.05 -27.81
N ILE A 16 22.71 15.00 -27.17
CA ILE A 16 22.61 14.70 -25.73
C ILE A 16 23.07 13.26 -25.49
N THR A 17 23.96 13.07 -24.53
CA THR A 17 24.48 11.76 -24.12
C THR A 17 23.69 11.23 -22.92
N ASP A 18 23.25 12.10 -22.03
CA ASP A 18 22.52 11.77 -20.81
C ASP A 18 21.82 13.00 -20.23
N TYR A 19 20.81 12.72 -19.40
CA TYR A 19 20.18 13.66 -18.50
C TYR A 19 20.56 13.32 -17.06
N LEU A 20 20.82 14.35 -16.26
CA LEU A 20 21.07 14.24 -14.83
C LEU A 20 19.87 14.79 -14.09
N ILE A 21 19.22 13.95 -13.30
CA ILE A 21 18.05 14.29 -12.49
C ILE A 21 18.50 14.53 -11.07
N TYR A 22 18.38 15.76 -10.61
CA TYR A 22 18.70 16.16 -9.25
C TYR A 22 17.41 16.20 -8.43
N TYR A 23 17.43 15.66 -7.22
CA TYR A 23 16.28 15.72 -6.33
C TYR A 23 16.67 15.88 -4.87
N THR A 24 15.84 16.58 -4.09
CA THR A 24 16.04 16.81 -2.65
C THR A 24 14.72 17.09 -1.93
N THR A 25 14.72 16.99 -0.61
CA THR A 25 13.65 17.52 0.26
C THR A 25 13.96 18.93 0.79
N ASP A 26 15.22 19.38 0.74
CA ASP A 26 15.66 20.70 1.16
C ASP A 26 16.06 21.57 -0.04
N LEU A 27 15.17 22.50 -0.42
CA LEU A 27 15.39 23.42 -1.55
C LEU A 27 16.56 24.39 -1.30
N HIS A 28 16.95 24.62 -0.05
CA HIS A 28 18.01 25.56 0.31
C HIS A 28 19.40 24.92 0.31
N ALA A 29 19.47 23.58 0.30
CA ALA A 29 20.72 22.85 0.15
C ALA A 29 21.36 23.13 -1.22
N GLU A 30 22.69 23.17 -1.26
CA GLU A 30 23.44 23.37 -2.49
C GLU A 30 23.21 22.22 -3.49
N ASP A 31 23.06 22.54 -4.77
CA ASP A 31 22.81 21.53 -5.83
C ASP A 31 23.86 20.40 -5.87
N ILE A 32 25.09 20.66 -5.41
CA ILE A 32 26.18 19.68 -5.47
C ILE A 32 25.98 18.50 -4.51
N VAL A 33 25.20 18.70 -3.44
CA VAL A 33 24.91 17.66 -2.45
C VAL A 33 23.59 16.94 -2.72
N TRP A 34 22.82 17.38 -3.73
CA TRP A 34 21.57 16.70 -4.10
C TRP A 34 21.92 15.34 -4.72
N PRO A 35 21.19 14.26 -4.35
CA PRO A 35 21.19 13.01 -5.10
C PRO A 35 21.01 13.23 -6.61
N VAL A 36 21.73 12.45 -7.41
CA VAL A 36 21.71 12.54 -8.89
C VAL A 36 21.43 11.18 -9.50
N GLU A 37 20.38 11.11 -10.32
CA GLU A 37 20.06 9.95 -11.15
C GLU A 37 20.45 10.23 -12.61
N GLY A 38 21.19 9.31 -13.23
CA GLY A 38 21.63 9.41 -14.62
C GLY A 38 20.68 8.68 -15.56
N VAL A 39 20.20 9.36 -16.58
CA VAL A 39 19.25 8.82 -17.57
C VAL A 39 19.86 8.91 -18.96
N GLU A 40 19.68 7.88 -19.79
CA GLU A 40 20.18 7.88 -21.16
C GLU A 40 19.64 9.08 -21.96
N GLY A 41 20.48 9.72 -22.78
CA GLY A 41 20.12 10.94 -23.52
C GLY A 41 19.01 10.78 -24.56
N SER A 42 18.68 9.53 -24.94
CA SER A 42 17.55 9.18 -25.80
C SER A 42 16.21 9.11 -25.04
N SER A 43 16.26 8.96 -23.71
CA SER A 43 15.10 8.86 -22.84
C SER A 43 14.65 10.23 -22.34
N LEU A 44 13.34 10.42 -22.26
CA LEU A 44 12.69 11.66 -21.79
C LEU A 44 11.81 11.42 -20.56
N THR A 45 11.92 10.23 -19.98
CA THR A 45 11.17 9.79 -18.81
C THR A 45 12.06 8.94 -17.91
N THR A 46 11.84 9.00 -16.60
CA THR A 46 12.43 8.05 -15.65
C THR A 46 11.49 7.80 -14.47
N LEU A 47 11.74 6.71 -13.74
CA LEU A 47 11.08 6.42 -12.47
C LEU A 47 12.05 6.75 -11.33
N ILE A 48 11.61 7.56 -10.38
CA ILE A 48 12.32 7.79 -9.12
C ILE A 48 11.59 7.01 -8.03
N ASP A 49 12.26 6.02 -7.45
CA ASP A 49 11.72 5.15 -6.41
C ASP A 49 12.30 5.49 -5.03
N ASN A 50 11.94 4.70 -4.02
CA ASN A 50 12.45 4.82 -2.65
C ASN A 50 12.31 6.22 -2.02
N LEU A 51 11.33 7.01 -2.47
CA LEU A 51 11.00 8.30 -1.90
C LEU A 51 10.15 8.14 -0.65
N THR A 52 10.38 9.01 0.33
CA THR A 52 9.57 9.05 1.55
C THR A 52 8.13 9.47 1.19
N PRO A 53 7.10 8.76 1.65
CA PRO A 53 5.71 9.17 1.50
C PRO A 53 5.40 10.48 2.22
N ASP A 54 4.33 11.17 1.82
CA ASP A 54 3.89 12.46 2.40
C ASP A 54 5.02 13.49 2.56
N THR A 55 5.91 13.56 1.58
CA THR A 55 7.13 14.35 1.63
C THR A 55 7.23 15.25 0.40
N THR A 56 7.59 16.51 0.63
CA THR A 56 7.86 17.45 -0.45
C THR A 56 9.25 17.20 -1.03
N TYR A 57 9.31 16.97 -2.34
CA TYR A 57 10.54 16.89 -3.11
C TYR A 57 10.63 18.01 -4.15
N TYR A 58 11.86 18.38 -4.49
CA TYR A 58 12.21 19.33 -5.53
C TYR A 58 13.08 18.65 -6.57
N PHE A 59 12.74 18.81 -7.85
CA PHE A 59 13.43 18.15 -8.96
C PHE A 59 14.03 19.17 -9.92
N LYS A 60 15.24 18.90 -10.42
CA LYS A 60 15.86 19.63 -11.54
C LYS A 60 16.41 18.64 -12.56
N VAL A 61 16.42 19.04 -13.83
CA VAL A 61 16.98 18.25 -14.93
C VAL A 61 18.12 19.03 -15.59
N GLN A 62 19.21 18.35 -15.90
CA GLN A 62 20.35 18.90 -16.62
C GLN A 62 20.71 18.00 -17.79
N ALA A 63 20.80 18.56 -18.99
CA ALA A 63 21.27 17.82 -20.16
C ALA A 63 22.81 17.84 -20.24
N ARG A 64 23.42 16.72 -20.62
CA ARG A 64 24.86 16.61 -20.90
C ARG A 64 25.08 16.17 -22.34
N ASN A 65 26.07 16.76 -22.99
CA ASN A 65 26.56 16.35 -24.30
C ASN A 65 28.08 16.15 -24.26
N ALA A 66 28.70 15.85 -25.41
CA ALA A 66 30.16 15.63 -25.51
C ALA A 66 31.02 16.85 -25.11
N LYS A 67 30.45 18.05 -25.04
CA LYS A 67 31.13 19.28 -24.59
C LYS A 67 30.93 19.56 -23.09
N GLY A 68 30.07 18.81 -22.41
CA GLY A 68 29.84 18.92 -20.98
C GLY A 68 28.37 19.11 -20.62
N LYS A 69 28.13 19.60 -19.40
CA LYS A 69 26.81 19.78 -18.81
C LYS A 69 26.25 21.17 -19.18
N GLY A 70 25.00 21.22 -19.63
CA GLY A 70 24.27 22.46 -19.85
C GLY A 70 23.77 23.10 -18.55
N PRO A 71 22.97 24.18 -18.61
CA PRO A 71 22.32 24.72 -17.42
C PRO A 71 21.27 23.74 -16.87
N LYS A 72 21.03 23.78 -15.55
CA LYS A 72 19.92 23.05 -14.94
C LYS A 72 18.59 23.74 -15.21
N SER A 73 17.51 22.98 -15.23
CA SER A 73 16.15 23.53 -15.21
C SER A 73 15.88 24.31 -13.91
N LYS A 74 14.79 25.07 -13.90
CA LYS A 74 14.17 25.51 -12.65
C LYS A 74 13.73 24.30 -11.84
N ALA A 75 13.70 24.45 -10.52
CA ALA A 75 13.20 23.42 -9.63
C ALA A 75 11.68 23.26 -9.79
N VAL A 76 11.20 22.02 -9.83
CA VAL A 76 9.78 21.67 -9.80
C VAL A 76 9.48 21.00 -8.47
N LYS A 77 8.45 21.49 -7.77
CA LYS A 77 7.99 20.92 -6.50
C LYS A 77 6.96 19.82 -6.76
N TYR A 78 7.08 18.72 -6.02
CA TYR A 78 6.08 17.65 -5.99
C TYR A 78 5.95 17.10 -4.57
N VAL A 79 4.75 16.71 -4.15
CA VAL A 79 4.50 16.09 -2.84
C VAL A 79 4.14 14.63 -3.08
N THR A 80 4.90 13.70 -2.50
CA THR A 80 4.58 12.28 -2.59
C THR A 80 3.24 12.00 -1.90
N PRO A 81 2.43 11.06 -2.42
CA PRO A 81 1.24 10.64 -1.71
C PRO A 81 1.61 10.05 -0.35
N PRO A 82 0.69 10.07 0.64
CA PRO A 82 0.88 9.33 1.88
C PRO A 82 1.07 7.85 1.58
N ALA A 83 1.74 7.15 2.50
CA ALA A 83 1.90 5.72 2.39
C ALA A 83 0.50 5.08 2.28
N PRO A 84 0.32 4.03 1.46
CA PRO A 84 -0.88 3.23 1.55
C PRO A 84 -1.08 2.88 3.01
N GLN A 85 -2.21 3.29 3.55
CA GLN A 85 -2.59 2.88 4.88
C GLN A 85 -2.80 1.38 4.73
N THR A 86 -2.00 0.57 5.42
CA THR A 86 -2.54 -0.74 5.77
C THR A 86 -3.73 -0.38 6.62
N GLU A 87 -4.91 -0.35 6.02
CA GLU A 87 -6.14 -0.38 6.75
C GLU A 87 -6.04 -1.65 7.60
N THR A 88 -5.54 -1.49 8.82
CA THR A 88 -6.15 -2.19 9.94
C THR A 88 -7.54 -1.61 9.93
N THR A 89 -8.40 -2.22 9.12
CA THR A 89 -9.83 -2.01 9.13
C THR A 89 -10.18 -2.06 10.62
N GLY A 90 -10.42 -0.89 11.20
CA GLY A 90 -11.14 -0.84 12.46
C GLY A 90 -12.40 -1.65 12.20
N GLU A 91 -12.62 -2.68 13.00
CA GLU A 91 -13.87 -3.44 13.13
C GLU A 91 -14.95 -3.02 12.14
N GLN A 92 -14.81 -3.39 10.86
CA GLN A 92 -15.97 -3.85 10.14
C GLN A 92 -16.04 -5.30 10.56
N GLN A 93 -16.83 -5.52 11.60
CA GLN A 93 -17.33 -6.81 12.02
C GLN A 93 -18.05 -7.41 10.81
N GLU A 94 -17.28 -8.04 9.91
CA GLU A 94 -17.77 -9.14 9.12
C GLU A 94 -18.29 -10.16 10.14
N GLU A 95 -19.60 -10.13 10.43
CA GLU A 95 -20.29 -11.28 10.99
C GLU A 95 -20.36 -12.42 9.94
N GLY A 96 -19.21 -12.75 9.35
CA GLY A 96 -18.98 -13.95 8.58
C GLY A 96 -18.76 -15.10 9.56
N LEU A 97 -19.82 -15.52 10.26
CA LEU A 97 -19.97 -16.78 11.02
C LEU A 97 -18.68 -17.42 11.58
N THR A 98 -17.79 -16.66 12.21
CA THR A 98 -16.69 -17.26 12.98
C THR A 98 -17.27 -17.65 14.33
N LEU A 99 -17.84 -18.86 14.42
CA LEU A 99 -18.27 -19.42 15.68
C LEU A 99 -17.01 -19.58 16.56
N SER A 100 -16.79 -18.63 17.46
CA SER A 100 -15.71 -18.74 18.43
C SER A 100 -15.95 -20.01 19.28
N LEU A 101 -14.88 -20.68 19.69
CA LEU A 101 -14.92 -21.89 20.53
C LEU A 101 -15.96 -21.84 21.66
N PRO A 102 -16.14 -20.74 22.42
CA PRO A 102 -17.18 -20.69 23.46
C PRO A 102 -18.62 -20.79 22.92
N ILE A 103 -18.91 -20.27 21.72
CA ILE A 103 -20.24 -20.34 21.10
C ILE A 103 -20.56 -21.76 20.65
N ILE A 104 -19.57 -22.49 20.10
CA ILE A 104 -19.71 -23.91 19.73
C ILE A 104 -19.98 -24.75 20.99
N ILE A 105 -19.23 -24.51 22.08
CA ILE A 105 -19.42 -25.24 23.34
C ILE A 105 -20.82 -24.98 23.90
N GLY A 106 -21.29 -23.73 23.91
CA GLY A 106 -22.63 -23.37 24.36
C GLY A 106 -23.74 -24.05 23.57
N ALA A 107 -23.64 -24.06 22.23
CA ALA A 107 -24.61 -24.72 21.36
C ALA A 107 -24.64 -26.25 21.57
N CYS A 108 -23.47 -26.88 21.68
CA CYS A 108 -23.36 -28.31 21.95
C CYS A 108 -24.02 -28.70 23.29
N VAL A 109 -23.78 -27.92 24.36
CA VAL A 109 -24.38 -28.18 25.67
C VAL A 109 -25.91 -28.03 25.62
N ALA A 110 -26.43 -27.00 24.97
CA ALA A 110 -27.87 -26.81 24.82
C ALA A 110 -28.54 -27.96 24.06
N ILE A 111 -27.92 -28.44 22.98
CA ILE A 111 -28.43 -29.58 22.20
C ILE A 111 -28.43 -30.86 23.04
N ILE A 112 -27.36 -31.13 23.80
CA ILE A 112 -27.28 -32.33 24.66
C ILE A 112 -28.38 -32.30 25.74
N VAL A 113 -28.62 -31.16 26.36
CA VAL A 113 -29.69 -30.99 27.35
C VAL A 113 -31.06 -31.26 26.70
N LEU A 114 -31.35 -30.71 25.53
CA LEU A 114 -32.61 -30.95 24.83
C LEU A 114 -32.80 -32.42 24.46
N ILE A 115 -31.77 -33.10 23.97
CA ILE A 115 -31.82 -34.53 23.65
C ILE A 115 -32.07 -35.36 24.92
N SER A 116 -31.41 -35.02 26.02
CA SER A 116 -31.62 -35.72 27.30
C SER A 116 -33.06 -35.57 27.79
N VAL A 117 -33.63 -34.37 27.75
CA VAL A 117 -35.00 -34.09 28.17
C VAL A 117 -36.00 -34.78 27.25
N PHE A 118 -35.76 -34.78 25.94
CA PHE A 118 -36.62 -35.47 24.98
C PHE A 118 -36.57 -36.98 25.16
N SER A 119 -35.38 -37.55 25.34
CA SER A 119 -35.19 -38.98 25.60
C SER A 119 -35.83 -39.41 26.91
N LEU A 120 -35.69 -38.60 27.98
CA LEU A 120 -36.38 -38.80 29.26
C LEU A 120 -37.89 -38.67 29.11
N GLY A 121 -38.37 -37.69 28.34
CA GLY A 121 -39.80 -37.51 28.05
C GLY A 121 -40.39 -38.72 27.31
N ILE A 122 -39.73 -39.18 26.24
CA ILE A 122 -40.11 -40.41 25.53
C ILE A 122 -40.02 -41.61 26.45
N TYR A 123 -38.95 -41.77 27.22
CA TYR A 123 -38.80 -42.87 28.17
C TYR A 123 -39.93 -42.88 29.19
N CYS A 124 -40.29 -41.72 29.76
CA CYS A 124 -41.41 -41.57 30.68
C CYS A 124 -42.76 -41.86 30.00
N LEU A 125 -42.95 -41.45 28.74
CA LEU A 125 -44.16 -41.74 27.97
C LEU A 125 -44.28 -43.23 27.62
N CYS A 126 -43.18 -43.87 27.22
CA CYS A 126 -43.10 -45.31 26.98
C CYS A 126 -43.36 -46.09 28.26
N LYS A 127 -42.81 -45.67 29.40
CA LYS A 127 -43.06 -46.29 30.70
C LYS A 127 -44.51 -46.11 31.18
N ARG A 128 -45.12 -44.94 30.91
CA ARG A 128 -46.54 -44.68 31.21
C ARG A 128 -47.50 -45.50 30.33
N ARG A 129 -47.14 -45.75 29.06
CA ARG A 129 -47.92 -46.64 28.18
C ARG A 129 -47.71 -48.13 28.48
N ALA A 130 -46.56 -48.50 29.06
CA ALA A 130 -46.24 -49.88 29.44
C ALA A 130 -46.83 -50.31 30.79
N GLN A 131 -47.56 -49.44 31.51
CA GLN A 131 -48.40 -49.83 32.64
C GLN A 131 -49.82 -50.09 32.12
N PRO A 132 -50.23 -51.36 31.90
CA PRO A 132 -51.63 -51.68 31.67
C PRO A 132 -52.45 -51.37 32.93
N ARG A 133 -53.65 -50.82 32.73
CA ARG A 133 -54.67 -50.68 33.78
C ARG A 133 -55.05 -52.03 34.38
#